data_AF-A0A0K1E6H2-F1
#
_entry.id   AF-A0A0K1E6H2-F1
#
_cell.length_a   1.000
_cell.length_b   1.000
_cell.length_c   1.000
_cell.angle_alpha   90.00
_cell.angle_beta   90.00
_cell.angle_gamma   90.00
#
_symmetry.space_group_name_H-M   'P 1'
#
loop_
_entity.id
_entity.type
_entity.pdbx_description
1 polymer ?
#
loop_
_entity_poly.entity_id
_entity_poly.type
_entity_poly.pdbx_seq_one_letter_code
_entity_poly.pdbx_strand_id
1 'polypeptide(L)'
;MGAEGGAQDRRAGTAQAGTPSPLRPAEARRAPGHGPRRELPPTPQRTLAQRLLRALRPPRKLKFTREGKYYLGITLGVGFAAINTGNNLLYLLLGMLLSLIVVSGVMSDLSLRHLTVTRRLPARAQVGRPHLVEIEVYNHKGRIPSYAIEVEDLRAGQPADKRCFFLKISPASAQVAAYRRTPGRRGRDRHTGFRIATRFPFGLFEKSREVEAEGDLIIYPAVDPVRLPAEDSGRREGGTSLSGRGSGDETYGLRPMRDGDDPRDIYWKKSTMRDQLVLRERARETRPDVQILIDNVRMKEAGEAFAPSFEKRIREVASRSVAHIKRGDGVVVATTSGDRVRGDKSIGSDPILRFLALLDAVDEPAAPVAQPDRLPRPSAPPAAPPPAVPTAPRAARSVS
;
A
#
# COMPACT_ATOMS: atom_id res chain seq x y z
N MET A 1 -8.43 11.34 72.34
CA MET A 1 -7.66 10.16 71.87
C MET A 1 -7.26 10.44 70.44
N GLY A 2 -6.14 11.08 70.12
CA GLY A 2 -4.83 11.08 70.77
C GLY A 2 -3.93 10.08 70.05
N ALA A 3 -3.14 10.55 69.09
CA ALA A 3 -1.87 9.95 68.65
C ALA A 3 -1.25 10.81 67.53
N GLU A 4 -0.53 11.86 67.93
CA GLU A 4 0.55 12.44 67.12
C GLU A 4 1.80 11.56 67.31
N GLY A 5 2.46 11.20 66.21
CA GLY A 5 3.86 10.75 66.17
C GLY A 5 4.52 11.53 65.03
N GLY A 6 5.63 12.24 65.18
CA GLY A 6 6.78 11.93 66.03
C GLY A 6 7.96 11.72 65.08
N ALA A 7 8.53 12.82 64.56
CA ALA A 7 9.70 12.80 63.69
C ALA A 7 10.94 13.28 64.46
N GLN A 8 11.77 12.31 64.88
CA GLN A 8 13.21 12.43 65.20
C GLN A 8 13.95 11.82 63.98
N ASP A 9 15.17 12.19 63.58
CA ASP A 9 16.35 12.53 64.37
C ASP A 9 17.51 13.09 63.48
N ARG A 10 18.41 13.85 64.12
CA ARG A 10 19.88 14.07 63.88
C ARG A 10 20.42 14.53 62.49
N ARG A 11 21.11 15.68 62.38
CA ARG A 11 22.52 16.02 62.76
C ARG A 11 23.56 15.05 62.13
N ALA A 12 24.71 15.43 61.57
CA ALA A 12 25.45 16.67 61.37
C ALA A 12 26.59 16.37 60.37
N GLY A 13 27.20 17.39 59.75
CA GLY A 13 28.37 17.18 58.88
C GLY A 13 28.98 18.47 58.34
N THR A 14 29.72 19.16 59.20
CA THR A 14 30.58 20.31 58.89
C THR A 14 31.81 19.87 58.11
N ALA A 15 32.13 20.47 56.96
CA ALA A 15 33.48 20.39 56.38
C ALA A 15 33.79 21.57 55.44
N GLN A 16 34.66 22.42 55.97
CA GLN A 16 35.52 23.45 55.40
C GLN A 16 35.74 23.46 53.88
N ALA A 17 35.61 24.68 53.33
CA ALA A 17 36.01 25.06 51.98
C ALA A 17 37.54 25.02 51.82
N GLY A 18 38.02 24.11 50.98
CA GLY A 18 39.39 24.10 50.48
C GLY A 18 39.52 24.92 49.19
N THR A 19 40.43 25.89 49.20
CA THR A 19 40.92 26.62 48.03
C THR A 19 41.67 25.70 47.06
N PRO A 20 41.45 25.78 45.74
CA PRO A 20 42.45 25.35 44.77
C PRO A 20 43.22 26.55 44.18
N SER A 21 44.53 26.32 44.09
CA SER A 21 45.60 27.15 43.53
C SER A 21 45.40 27.52 42.05
N PRO A 22 46.02 28.60 41.53
CA PRO A 22 45.81 29.09 40.17
C PRO A 22 46.64 28.29 39.15
N LEU A 23 45.97 27.68 38.17
CA LEU A 23 46.63 27.05 37.02
C LEU A 23 46.84 28.06 35.89
N ARG A 24 48.08 28.03 35.37
CA ARG A 24 48.66 28.78 34.25
C ARG A 24 47.75 28.89 33.00
N PRO A 25 47.91 29.95 32.18
CA PRO A 25 47.18 30.10 30.92
C PRO A 25 47.70 29.08 29.90
N ALA A 26 46.84 28.14 29.51
CA ALA A 26 47.11 27.23 28.40
C ALA A 26 46.58 27.84 27.09
N GLU A 27 47.46 27.81 26.10
CA GLU A 27 47.34 28.35 24.75
C GLU A 27 46.00 28.07 24.07
N ALA A 28 45.42 29.14 23.53
CA ALA A 28 44.26 29.11 22.65
C ALA A 28 44.58 28.28 21.40
N ARG A 29 44.07 27.04 21.35
CA ARG A 29 43.96 26.27 20.11
C ARG A 29 43.07 27.05 19.14
N ARG A 30 43.68 27.57 18.08
CA ARG A 30 43.02 28.15 16.91
C ARG A 30 42.02 27.14 16.33
N ALA A 31 40.74 27.47 16.39
CA ALA A 31 39.71 26.80 15.60
C ALA A 31 39.92 27.09 14.10
N PRO A 32 39.63 26.14 13.20
CA PRO A 32 39.77 26.35 11.77
C PRO A 32 38.80 27.45 11.30
N GLY A 33 39.33 28.34 10.45
CA GLY A 33 38.65 29.54 9.98
C GLY A 33 37.26 29.27 9.43
N HIS A 34 36.27 29.97 9.98
CA HIS A 34 35.00 30.18 9.30
C HIS A 34 35.28 30.95 8.01
N GLY A 35 35.10 30.30 6.86
CA GLY A 35 35.04 30.99 5.57
C GLY A 35 33.98 32.09 5.61
N PRO A 36 34.09 33.11 4.74
CA PRO A 36 33.23 34.28 4.78
C PRO A 36 31.76 33.84 4.72
N ARG A 37 30.97 34.25 5.72
CA ARG A 37 29.50 34.08 5.69
C ARG A 37 29.03 34.69 4.38
N ARG A 38 28.58 33.82 3.47
CA ARG A 38 27.90 34.22 2.25
C ARG A 38 26.60 34.88 2.69
N GLU A 39 26.58 36.21 2.78
CA GLU A 39 25.37 36.97 3.00
C GLU A 39 24.39 36.58 1.89
N LEU A 40 23.31 35.91 2.28
CA LEU A 40 22.18 35.69 1.39
C LEU A 40 21.68 37.08 0.97
N PRO A 41 21.54 37.37 -0.34
CA PRO A 41 21.05 38.67 -0.78
C PRO A 41 19.69 38.95 -0.13
N PRO A 42 19.40 40.19 0.29
CA PRO A 42 18.10 40.53 0.84
C PRO A 42 17.02 40.16 -0.17
N THR A 43 16.09 39.29 0.24
CA THR A 43 14.93 38.92 -0.58
C THR A 43 14.27 40.22 -1.06
N PRO A 44 14.14 40.46 -2.38
CA PRO A 44 13.62 41.73 -2.85
C PRO A 44 12.21 41.94 -2.29
N GLN A 45 11.99 43.07 -1.62
CA GLN A 45 10.68 43.46 -1.12
C GLN A 45 9.76 43.63 -2.32
N ARG A 46 8.96 42.60 -2.60
CA ARG A 46 8.07 42.55 -3.75
C ARG A 46 7.02 43.65 -3.63
N THR A 47 6.85 44.43 -4.70
CA THR A 47 5.85 45.50 -4.76
C THR A 47 4.43 44.94 -4.64
N LEU A 48 3.50 45.74 -4.11
CA LEU A 48 2.08 45.36 -3.92
C LEU A 48 1.44 44.92 -5.26
N ALA A 49 1.85 45.54 -6.36
CA ALA A 49 1.47 45.17 -7.72
C ALA A 49 1.94 43.76 -8.11
N GLN A 50 3.17 43.36 -7.78
CA GLN A 50 3.67 42.00 -8.03
C GLN A 50 2.98 40.94 -7.16
N ARG A 51 2.57 41.30 -5.93
CA ARG A 51 1.71 40.44 -5.09
C ARG A 51 0.32 40.27 -5.70
N LEU A 52 -0.29 41.34 -6.20
CA LEU A 52 -1.57 41.31 -6.92
C LEU A 52 -1.49 40.50 -8.21
N LEU A 53 -0.48 40.73 -9.04
CA LEU A 53 -0.28 40.02 -10.31
C LEU A 53 -0.02 38.52 -10.11
N ARG A 54 0.71 38.14 -9.04
CA ARG A 54 0.95 36.73 -8.71
C ARG A 54 -0.26 36.08 -8.05
N ALA A 55 -1.03 36.84 -7.27
CA ALA A 55 -2.37 36.47 -6.85
C ALA A 55 -3.28 36.21 -8.06
N LEU A 56 -3.14 36.98 -9.13
CA LEU A 56 -3.92 36.87 -10.36
C LEU A 56 -3.40 35.79 -11.33
N ARG A 57 -2.28 35.11 -11.07
CA ARG A 57 -1.74 34.04 -11.93
C ARG A 57 -2.22 32.67 -11.45
N PRO A 58 -3.21 32.04 -12.12
CA PRO A 58 -3.71 30.76 -11.69
C PRO A 58 -3.09 29.63 -12.54
N PRO A 59 -2.54 28.57 -11.95
CA PRO A 59 -2.53 27.27 -12.61
C PRO A 59 -3.92 26.66 -12.45
N ARG A 60 -4.97 27.29 -12.99
CA ARG A 60 -6.36 26.87 -12.80
C ARG A 60 -7.07 26.77 -14.14
N LYS A 61 -7.68 25.61 -14.38
CA LYS A 61 -8.52 25.39 -15.56
C LYS A 61 -9.83 26.16 -15.34
N LEU A 62 -10.16 27.05 -16.27
CA LEU A 62 -11.43 27.80 -16.30
C LEU A 62 -12.35 27.16 -17.34
N LYS A 63 -13.58 26.85 -16.97
CA LYS A 63 -14.61 26.38 -17.89
C LYS A 63 -15.86 27.25 -17.76
N PHE A 64 -16.43 27.68 -18.88
CA PHE A 64 -17.72 28.34 -18.90
C PHE A 64 -18.83 27.30 -18.69
N THR A 65 -19.72 27.58 -17.75
CA THR A 65 -20.93 26.78 -17.57
C THR A 65 -21.94 27.07 -18.68
N ARG A 66 -23.02 26.30 -18.76
CA ARG A 66 -24.08 26.56 -19.75
C ARG A 66 -24.74 27.90 -19.45
N GLU A 67 -25.02 28.15 -18.18
CA GLU A 67 -25.60 29.37 -17.65
C GLU A 67 -24.68 30.57 -17.91
N GLY A 68 -23.37 30.41 -17.70
CA GLY A 68 -22.38 31.43 -18.00
C GLY A 68 -22.32 31.82 -19.48
N LYS A 69 -22.51 30.85 -20.40
CA LYS A 69 -22.57 31.14 -21.84
C LYS A 69 -23.81 31.95 -22.20
N TYR A 70 -24.99 31.59 -21.68
CA TYR A 70 -26.21 32.38 -21.89
C TYR A 70 -26.07 33.79 -21.32
N TYR A 71 -25.56 33.90 -20.10
CA TYR A 71 -25.33 35.17 -19.45
C TYR A 71 -24.38 36.07 -20.25
N LEU A 72 -23.29 35.50 -20.77
CA LEU A 72 -22.35 36.22 -21.63
C LEU A 72 -23.03 36.67 -22.93
N GLY A 73 -23.82 35.79 -23.57
CA GLY A 73 -24.58 36.13 -24.78
C GLY A 73 -25.56 37.29 -24.56
N ILE A 74 -26.32 37.27 -23.47
CA ILE A 74 -27.23 38.36 -23.08
C ILE A 74 -26.44 39.65 -22.83
N THR A 75 -25.32 39.57 -22.12
CA THR A 75 -24.46 40.73 -21.84
C THR A 75 -23.96 41.38 -23.13
N LEU A 76 -23.53 40.57 -24.11
CA LEU A 76 -23.11 41.04 -25.43
C LEU A 76 -24.29 41.66 -26.22
N GLY A 77 -25.45 41.02 -26.21
CA GLY A 77 -26.65 41.54 -26.87
C GLY A 77 -27.12 42.88 -26.29
N VAL A 78 -27.17 43.01 -24.96
CA VAL A 78 -27.47 44.27 -24.27
C VAL A 78 -26.41 45.32 -24.57
N GLY A 79 -25.13 44.94 -24.63
CA GLY A 79 -24.05 45.87 -24.98
C GLY A 79 -24.16 46.40 -26.40
N PHE A 80 -24.49 45.54 -27.36
CA PHE A 80 -24.76 45.94 -28.74
C PHE A 80 -25.95 46.91 -28.82
N ALA A 81 -27.05 46.60 -28.14
CA ALA A 81 -28.22 47.47 -28.08
C ALA A 81 -27.91 48.83 -27.41
N ALA A 82 -27.13 48.84 -26.32
CA ALA A 82 -26.74 50.07 -25.63
C ALA A 82 -25.95 51.01 -26.55
N ILE A 83 -24.97 50.45 -27.30
CA ILE A 83 -24.13 51.21 -28.23
C ILE A 83 -24.96 51.74 -29.40
N ASN A 84 -25.83 50.91 -29.97
CA ASN A 84 -26.63 51.31 -31.14
C ASN A 84 -27.72 52.32 -30.80
N THR A 85 -28.37 52.20 -29.63
CA THR A 85 -29.47 53.10 -29.23
C THR A 85 -28.97 54.33 -28.47
N GLY A 86 -27.76 54.31 -27.91
CA GLY A 86 -27.24 55.39 -27.05
C GLY A 86 -28.02 55.55 -25.73
N ASN A 87 -28.74 54.52 -25.29
CA ASN A 87 -29.61 54.59 -24.11
C ASN A 87 -28.80 54.37 -22.81
N ASN A 88 -28.74 55.40 -21.96
CA ASN A 88 -28.07 55.38 -20.65
C ASN A 88 -28.53 54.23 -19.73
N LEU A 89 -29.80 53.84 -19.78
CA LEU A 89 -30.31 52.73 -18.96
C LEU A 89 -29.69 51.39 -19.39
N LEU A 90 -29.48 51.19 -20.70
CA LEU A 90 -28.84 49.98 -21.21
C LEU A 90 -27.36 49.93 -20.85
N TYR A 91 -26.66 51.07 -20.79
CA TYR A 91 -25.29 51.14 -20.28
C TYR A 91 -25.21 50.80 -18.79
N LEU A 92 -26.17 51.27 -17.98
CA LEU A 92 -26.24 50.93 -16.56
C LEU A 92 -26.48 49.42 -16.38
N LEU A 93 -27.43 48.85 -17.12
CA LEU A 93 -27.69 47.41 -17.13
C LEU A 93 -26.45 46.62 -17.55
N LEU A 94 -25.79 47.01 -18.65
CA LEU A 94 -24.54 46.41 -19.10
C LEU A 94 -23.47 46.45 -18.00
N GLY A 95 -23.30 47.60 -17.34
CA GLY A 95 -22.37 47.77 -16.22
C GLY A 95 -22.67 46.81 -15.07
N MET A 96 -23.94 46.64 -14.69
CA MET A 96 -24.34 45.66 -13.68
C MET A 96 -24.03 44.22 -14.12
N LEU A 97 -24.32 43.86 -15.36
CA LEU A 97 -24.04 42.51 -15.87
C LEU A 97 -22.53 42.20 -15.88
N LEU A 98 -21.72 43.14 -16.36
CA LEU A 98 -20.26 43.04 -16.33
C LEU A 98 -19.73 42.99 -14.89
N SER A 99 -20.32 43.75 -13.96
CA SER A 99 -19.91 43.72 -12.56
C SER A 99 -20.11 42.32 -11.94
N LEU A 100 -21.21 41.63 -12.26
CA LEU A 100 -21.46 40.27 -11.77
C LEU A 100 -20.45 39.26 -12.32
N ILE A 101 -20.02 39.42 -13.58
CA ILE A 101 -18.93 38.62 -14.16
C ILE A 101 -17.63 38.82 -13.36
N VAL A 102 -17.26 40.09 -13.10
CA VAL A 102 -16.04 40.42 -12.35
C VAL A 102 -16.10 39.88 -10.92
N VAL A 103 -17.20 40.13 -10.20
CA VAL A 103 -17.42 39.63 -8.85
C VAL A 103 -17.37 38.10 -8.81
N SER A 104 -17.99 37.42 -9.78
CA SER A 104 -17.93 35.97 -9.91
C SER A 104 -16.51 35.46 -10.10
N GLY A 105 -15.75 36.11 -10.98
CA GLY A 105 -14.35 35.80 -11.23
C GLY A 105 -13.48 35.98 -9.98
N VAL A 106 -13.64 37.07 -9.24
CA VAL A 106 -12.85 37.34 -8.02
C VAL A 106 -13.22 36.38 -6.89
N MET A 107 -14.51 36.20 -6.61
CA MET A 107 -14.97 35.35 -5.51
C MET A 107 -14.66 33.87 -5.72
N SER A 108 -14.87 33.33 -6.92
CA SER A 108 -14.46 31.95 -7.27
C SER A 108 -12.96 31.73 -7.03
N ASP A 109 -12.15 32.74 -7.34
CA ASP A 109 -10.70 32.64 -7.16
C ASP A 109 -10.29 32.66 -5.68
N LEU A 110 -10.91 33.53 -4.88
CA LEU A 110 -10.71 33.59 -3.42
C LEU A 110 -11.16 32.31 -2.72
N SER A 111 -12.24 31.67 -3.18
CA SER A 111 -12.72 30.40 -2.63
C SER A 111 -11.71 29.26 -2.79
N LEU A 112 -10.94 29.20 -3.89
CA LEU A 112 -10.00 28.10 -4.14
C LEU A 112 -8.59 28.29 -3.56
N ARG A 113 -8.26 29.50 -3.09
CA ARG A 113 -6.92 29.83 -2.57
C ARG A 113 -6.68 29.21 -1.19
N HIS A 114 -5.44 28.81 -0.96
CA HIS A 114 -4.92 28.35 0.34
C HIS A 114 -5.80 27.27 1.00
N LEU A 115 -6.33 26.35 0.18
CA LEU A 115 -6.98 25.15 0.66
C LEU A 115 -6.00 23.97 0.62
N THR A 116 -6.00 23.19 1.69
CA THR A 116 -5.29 21.90 1.74
C THR A 116 -6.35 20.81 1.79
N VAL A 117 -6.18 19.79 0.97
CA VAL A 117 -7.08 18.64 0.93
C VAL A 117 -6.27 17.42 1.33
N THR A 118 -6.81 16.66 2.27
CA THR A 118 -6.24 15.39 2.70
C THR A 118 -7.30 14.31 2.62
N ARG A 119 -6.85 13.07 2.41
CA ARG A 119 -7.71 11.89 2.35
C ARG A 119 -7.27 10.93 3.42
N ARG A 120 -8.26 10.37 4.12
CA ARG A 120 -8.05 9.25 5.03
C ARG A 120 -8.61 7.99 4.37
N LEU A 121 -7.71 7.10 4.03
CA LEU A 121 -8.05 5.77 3.50
C LEU A 121 -8.31 4.80 4.66
N PRO A 122 -9.20 3.82 4.48
CA PRO A 122 -9.34 2.73 5.44
C PRO A 122 -8.07 1.86 5.46
N ALA A 123 -7.78 1.25 6.61
CA ALA A 123 -6.65 0.32 6.74
C ALA A 123 -6.83 -0.95 5.87
N ARG A 124 -8.08 -1.38 5.66
CA ARG A 124 -8.43 -2.55 4.85
C ARG A 124 -9.69 -2.27 4.04
N ALA A 125 -9.67 -2.63 2.76
CA ALA A 125 -10.85 -2.66 1.90
C ALA A 125 -10.99 -4.05 1.28
N GLN A 126 -12.23 -4.50 1.05
CA GLN A 126 -12.51 -5.81 0.45
C GLN A 126 -13.42 -5.63 -0.76
N VAL A 127 -13.26 -6.50 -1.75
CA VAL A 127 -14.18 -6.58 -2.89
C VAL A 127 -15.61 -6.80 -2.40
N GLY A 128 -16.56 -6.04 -2.94
CA GLY A 128 -17.98 -6.16 -2.63
C GLY A 128 -18.40 -5.60 -1.26
N ARG A 129 -17.47 -5.11 -0.43
CA ARG A 129 -17.80 -4.46 0.85
C ARG A 129 -17.66 -2.93 0.75
N PRO A 130 -18.69 -2.16 1.14
CA PRO A 130 -18.59 -0.71 1.17
C PRO A 130 -17.61 -0.27 2.26
N HIS A 131 -16.72 0.65 1.93
CA HIS A 131 -15.87 1.35 2.89
C HIS A 131 -16.05 2.87 2.73
N LEU A 132 -15.73 3.61 3.78
CA LEU A 132 -15.75 5.06 3.78
C LEU A 132 -14.36 5.58 3.40
N VAL A 133 -14.34 6.56 2.51
CA VAL A 133 -13.17 7.39 2.24
C VAL A 133 -13.51 8.79 2.74
N GLU A 134 -12.71 9.28 3.69
CA GLU A 134 -12.90 10.61 4.25
C GLU A 134 -12.00 11.61 3.54
N ILE A 135 -12.60 12.73 3.15
CA ILE A 135 -11.94 13.88 2.55
C ILE A 135 -12.04 15.03 3.53
N GLU A 136 -10.90 15.51 3.97
CA GLU A 136 -10.78 16.65 4.87
C GLU A 136 -10.21 17.83 4.09
N VAL A 137 -10.92 18.96 4.13
CA VAL A 137 -10.50 20.20 3.49
C VAL A 137 -10.23 21.24 4.56
N TYR A 138 -8.99 21.69 4.65
CA TYR A 138 -8.56 22.74 5.57
C TYR A 138 -8.42 24.07 4.82
N ASN A 139 -9.03 25.12 5.38
CA ASN A 139 -8.89 26.48 4.88
C ASN A 139 -7.86 27.27 5.70
N HIS A 140 -6.71 27.57 5.09
CA HIS A 140 -5.63 28.34 5.75
C HIS A 140 -5.86 29.86 5.74
N LYS A 141 -6.95 30.36 5.16
CA LYS A 141 -7.25 31.79 5.16
C LYS A 141 -7.74 32.20 6.56
N GLY A 142 -7.23 33.33 7.07
CA GLY A 142 -7.57 33.80 8.42
C GLY A 142 -8.90 34.54 8.55
N ARG A 143 -9.47 35.06 7.45
CA ARG A 143 -10.73 35.86 7.49
C ARG A 143 -11.77 35.48 6.45
N ILE A 144 -11.36 34.83 5.37
CA ILE A 144 -12.23 34.61 4.20
C ILE A 144 -12.62 33.12 4.14
N PRO A 145 -13.92 32.77 4.22
CA PRO A 145 -14.37 31.41 4.03
C PRO A 145 -14.18 30.93 2.58
N SER A 146 -14.32 29.64 2.35
CA SER A 146 -14.40 29.05 1.02
C SER A 146 -15.80 28.47 0.81
N TYR A 147 -16.45 28.89 -0.27
CA TYR A 147 -17.83 28.50 -0.57
C TYR A 147 -17.92 27.58 -1.77
N ALA A 148 -18.90 26.67 -1.72
CA ALA A 148 -19.24 25.72 -2.78
C ALA A 148 -17.99 25.07 -3.39
N ILE A 149 -17.21 24.42 -2.54
CA ILE A 149 -16.01 23.68 -2.93
C ILE A 149 -16.42 22.27 -3.27
N GLU A 150 -16.09 21.83 -4.48
CA GLU A 150 -16.24 20.46 -4.93
C GLU A 150 -14.86 19.81 -4.97
N VAL A 151 -14.73 18.64 -4.34
CA VAL A 151 -13.51 17.85 -4.33
C VAL A 151 -13.78 16.51 -4.99
N GLU A 152 -13.03 16.21 -6.04
CA GLU A 152 -13.11 14.99 -6.82
C GLU A 152 -11.79 14.22 -6.63
N ASP A 153 -11.87 12.94 -6.23
CA ASP A 153 -10.72 12.08 -5.98
C ASP A 153 -10.25 11.42 -7.30
N LEU A 154 -8.98 11.64 -7.66
CA LEU A 154 -8.36 11.19 -8.90
C LEU A 154 -7.56 9.90 -8.68
N ARG A 155 -7.78 8.91 -9.55
CA ARG A 155 -7.18 7.57 -9.45
C ARG A 155 -6.53 7.16 -10.76
N ALA A 156 -5.47 6.38 -10.66
CA ALA A 156 -4.79 5.85 -11.83
C ALA A 156 -5.67 4.81 -12.54
N GLY A 157 -5.89 5.00 -13.84
CA GLY A 157 -6.60 4.02 -14.69
C GLY A 157 -8.11 3.87 -14.43
N GLN A 158 -8.70 4.68 -13.55
CA GLN A 158 -10.15 4.69 -13.31
C GLN A 158 -10.70 6.11 -13.41
N PRO A 159 -11.89 6.32 -14.00
CA PRO A 159 -12.52 7.62 -14.00
C PRO A 159 -12.76 8.11 -12.57
N ALA A 160 -12.67 9.43 -12.40
CA ALA A 160 -12.99 10.09 -11.15
C ALA A 160 -14.48 9.87 -10.85
N ASP A 161 -14.77 9.11 -9.80
CA ASP A 161 -16.07 8.44 -9.65
C ASP A 161 -16.95 9.14 -8.60
N LYS A 162 -16.35 9.84 -7.63
CA LYS A 162 -17.05 10.44 -6.49
C LYS A 162 -16.55 11.84 -6.20
N ARG A 163 -17.52 12.73 -5.92
CA ARG A 163 -17.33 14.13 -5.55
C ARG A 163 -17.88 14.38 -4.15
N CYS A 164 -17.12 15.11 -3.34
CA CYS A 164 -17.58 15.68 -2.09
C CYS A 164 -17.87 17.16 -2.30
N PHE A 165 -19.03 17.62 -1.81
CA PHE A 165 -19.42 19.02 -1.89
C PHE A 165 -19.42 19.67 -0.51
N PHE A 166 -18.70 20.78 -0.40
CA PHE A 166 -18.57 21.57 0.82
C PHE A 166 -19.20 22.94 0.58
N LEU A 167 -20.34 23.19 1.22
CA LEU A 167 -21.07 24.44 1.04
C LEU A 167 -20.27 25.64 1.59
N LYS A 168 -19.69 25.50 2.78
CA LYS A 168 -18.91 26.55 3.46
C LYS A 168 -17.84 25.92 4.34
N ILE A 169 -16.59 26.29 4.07
CA ILE A 169 -15.45 26.02 4.93
C ILE A 169 -15.02 27.33 5.57
N SER A 170 -15.17 27.42 6.90
CA SER A 170 -14.85 28.64 7.65
C SER A 170 -13.35 28.98 7.58
N PRO A 171 -12.96 30.23 7.87
CA PRO A 171 -11.56 30.60 8.01
C PRO A 171 -10.86 29.77 9.08
N ALA A 172 -9.59 29.40 8.85
CA ALA A 172 -8.75 28.64 9.78
C ALA A 172 -9.41 27.37 10.34
N SER A 173 -10.24 26.69 9.55
CA SER A 173 -10.97 25.49 9.98
C SER A 173 -10.90 24.36 8.96
N ALA A 174 -11.02 23.13 9.45
CA ALA A 174 -11.24 21.93 8.64
C ALA A 174 -12.74 21.64 8.47
N GLN A 175 -13.10 21.08 7.34
CA GLN A 175 -14.39 20.40 7.16
C GLN A 175 -14.15 19.01 6.58
N VAL A 176 -14.86 18.01 7.11
CA VAL A 176 -14.74 16.62 6.68
C VAL A 176 -16.03 16.20 5.99
N ALA A 177 -15.89 15.53 4.86
CA ALA A 177 -16.96 14.81 4.21
C ALA A 177 -16.48 13.40 3.88
N ALA A 178 -17.38 12.43 3.90
CA ALA A 178 -17.06 11.05 3.55
C ALA A 178 -17.96 10.58 2.42
N TYR A 179 -17.41 9.75 1.53
CA TYR A 179 -18.21 9.02 0.55
C TYR A 179 -18.00 7.52 0.71
N ARG A 180 -19.05 6.76 0.38
CA ARG A 180 -19.00 5.30 0.37
C ARG A 180 -18.50 4.80 -0.97
N ARG A 181 -17.62 3.82 -0.94
CA ARG A 181 -17.14 3.12 -2.13
C ARG A 181 -17.17 1.61 -1.93
N THR A 182 -17.63 0.89 -2.96
CA THR A 182 -17.64 -0.56 -3.01
C THR A 182 -16.74 -1.03 -4.16
N PRO A 183 -15.52 -1.52 -3.90
CA PRO A 183 -14.64 -2.01 -4.94
C PRO A 183 -15.23 -3.23 -5.67
N GLY A 184 -15.17 -3.22 -6.99
CA GLY A 184 -15.59 -4.36 -7.83
C GLY A 184 -14.48 -5.36 -8.14
N ARG A 185 -13.20 -4.98 -7.98
CA ARG A 185 -12.04 -5.83 -8.24
C ARG A 185 -10.99 -5.65 -7.15
N ARG A 186 -10.21 -6.71 -6.89
CA ARG A 186 -9.08 -6.70 -5.95
C ARG A 186 -7.85 -6.04 -6.58
N GLY A 187 -6.83 -5.78 -5.78
CA GLY A 187 -5.54 -5.26 -6.26
C GLY A 187 -5.17 -3.90 -5.69
N ARG A 188 -4.20 -3.24 -6.33
CA ARG A 188 -3.74 -1.90 -5.94
C ARG A 188 -4.70 -0.84 -6.48
N ASP A 189 -5.24 -0.03 -5.59
CA ASP A 189 -6.02 1.16 -5.92
C ASP A 189 -5.14 2.39 -5.65
N ARG A 190 -4.50 2.90 -6.70
CA ARG A 190 -3.57 4.04 -6.61
C ARG A 190 -4.31 5.35 -6.84
N HIS A 191 -4.29 6.20 -5.84
CA HIS A 191 -4.81 7.56 -5.97
C HIS A 191 -3.67 8.52 -6.27
N THR A 192 -3.93 9.43 -7.20
CA THR A 192 -2.92 10.35 -7.74
C THR A 192 -3.10 11.76 -7.20
N GLY A 193 -4.32 12.15 -6.83
CA GLY A 193 -4.57 13.47 -6.26
C GLY A 193 -6.03 13.85 -6.19
N PHE A 194 -6.28 15.15 -6.05
CA PHE A 194 -7.62 15.72 -6.02
C PHE A 194 -7.78 16.75 -7.11
N ARG A 195 -8.97 16.82 -7.69
CA ARG A 195 -9.45 17.99 -8.40
C ARG A 195 -10.35 18.79 -7.48
N ILE A 196 -9.96 20.03 -7.22
CA ILE A 196 -10.72 20.99 -6.41
C ILE A 196 -11.36 22.00 -7.34
N ALA A 197 -12.68 22.12 -7.32
CA ALA A 197 -13.43 23.02 -8.17
C ALA A 197 -14.39 23.92 -7.37
N THR A 198 -14.77 25.05 -7.96
CA THR A 198 -15.87 25.88 -7.45
C THR A 198 -16.60 26.55 -8.59
N ARG A 199 -17.90 26.73 -8.40
CA ARG A 199 -18.80 27.52 -9.26
C ARG A 199 -19.36 28.75 -8.52
N PHE A 200 -18.88 29.01 -7.30
CA PHE A 200 -19.33 30.13 -6.48
C PHE A 200 -18.95 31.47 -7.13
N PRO A 201 -19.80 32.52 -7.06
CA PRO A 201 -21.12 32.59 -6.42
C PRO A 201 -22.30 32.34 -7.37
N PHE A 202 -22.21 32.77 -8.63
CA PHE A 202 -23.34 32.80 -9.56
C PHE A 202 -23.37 31.64 -10.55
N GLY A 203 -22.42 30.70 -10.46
CA GLY A 203 -22.37 29.58 -11.39
C GLY A 203 -21.95 29.92 -12.81
N LEU A 204 -21.47 31.14 -13.09
CA LEU A 204 -21.08 31.57 -14.46
C LEU A 204 -19.83 30.83 -14.99
N PHE A 205 -18.91 30.46 -14.10
CA PHE A 205 -17.68 29.78 -14.45
C PHE A 205 -17.38 28.69 -13.43
N GLU A 206 -16.79 27.59 -13.90
CA GLU A 206 -16.15 26.59 -13.05
C GLU A 206 -14.64 26.84 -13.08
N LYS A 207 -14.07 27.20 -11.92
CA LYS A 207 -12.63 27.23 -11.73
C LYS A 207 -12.21 25.94 -11.05
N SER A 208 -11.13 25.33 -11.52
CA SER A 208 -10.59 24.13 -10.90
C SER A 208 -9.07 24.11 -10.87
N ARG A 209 -8.51 23.43 -9.87
CA ARG A 209 -7.09 23.09 -9.77
C ARG A 209 -6.93 21.64 -9.37
N GLU A 210 -5.86 21.02 -9.82
CA GLU A 210 -5.48 19.69 -9.41
C GLU A 210 -4.37 19.81 -8.35
N VAL A 211 -4.42 18.93 -7.36
CA VAL A 211 -3.45 18.84 -6.27
C VAL A 211 -2.99 17.41 -6.23
N GLU A 212 -1.69 17.19 -6.41
CA GLU A 212 -1.08 15.88 -6.25
C GLU A 212 -1.18 15.45 -4.80
N ALA A 213 -1.69 14.24 -4.59
CA ALA A 213 -1.80 13.64 -3.28
C ALA A 213 -1.84 12.13 -3.49
N GLU A 214 -0.65 11.53 -3.41
CA GLU A 214 -0.53 10.10 -3.62
C GLU A 214 -1.14 9.30 -2.47
N GLY A 215 -1.60 8.10 -2.80
CA GLY A 215 -1.53 7.02 -1.83
C GLY A 215 -2.31 5.81 -2.27
N ASP A 216 -1.85 4.70 -1.73
CA ASP A 216 -2.17 3.37 -2.21
C ASP A 216 -3.06 2.64 -1.20
N LEU A 217 -4.17 2.12 -1.70
CA LEU A 217 -5.04 1.22 -0.94
C LEU A 217 -4.99 -0.16 -1.60
N ILE A 218 -4.76 -1.20 -0.79
CA ILE A 218 -4.89 -2.58 -1.27
C ILE A 218 -6.31 -3.05 -1.02
N ILE A 219 -6.98 -3.41 -2.10
CA ILE A 219 -8.30 -4.03 -2.06
C ILE A 219 -8.09 -5.55 -1.98
N TYR A 220 -8.43 -6.11 -0.83
CA TYR A 220 -8.36 -7.52 -0.54
C TYR A 220 -9.49 -8.30 -1.25
N PRO A 221 -9.28 -9.59 -1.56
CA PRO A 221 -10.34 -10.44 -2.08
C PRO A 221 -11.52 -10.53 -1.09
N ALA A 222 -12.70 -10.81 -1.61
CA ALA A 222 -13.85 -11.12 -0.78
C ALA A 222 -13.60 -12.41 0.02
N VAL A 223 -14.11 -12.45 1.24
CA VAL A 223 -14.01 -13.60 2.14
C VAL A 223 -15.40 -13.97 2.62
N ASP A 224 -15.80 -15.20 2.34
CA ASP A 224 -17.06 -15.79 2.76
C ASP A 224 -16.86 -16.71 3.96
N PRO A 225 -17.86 -16.84 4.84
CA PRO A 225 -17.84 -17.85 5.89
C PRO A 225 -17.92 -19.25 5.27
N VAL A 226 -16.90 -20.07 5.50
CA VAL A 226 -16.82 -21.46 5.05
C VAL A 226 -16.84 -22.38 6.26
N ARG A 227 -17.65 -23.45 6.19
CA ARG A 227 -17.60 -24.55 7.17
C ARG A 227 -16.55 -25.56 6.70
N LEU A 228 -15.56 -25.81 7.54
CA LEU A 228 -14.56 -26.84 7.28
C LEU A 228 -15.11 -28.20 7.72
N PRO A 229 -14.70 -29.29 7.06
CA PRO A 229 -14.97 -30.65 7.54
C PRO A 229 -14.49 -30.82 8.99
N ALA A 230 -15.17 -31.69 9.74
CA ALA A 230 -14.71 -32.09 11.06
C ALA A 230 -13.30 -32.69 10.97
N GLU A 231 -12.48 -32.48 11.99
CA GLU A 231 -11.18 -33.14 12.08
C GLU A 231 -11.44 -34.65 12.23
N ASP A 232 -10.92 -35.47 11.31
CA ASP A 232 -10.80 -36.90 11.59
C ASP A 232 -9.82 -37.05 12.76
N SER A 233 -10.31 -37.62 13.86
CA SER A 233 -9.52 -37.91 15.07
C SER A 233 -8.42 -38.96 14.84
N GLY A 234 -8.25 -39.46 13.62
CA GLY A 234 -7.25 -40.46 13.22
C GLY A 234 -6.19 -39.91 12.26
N ARG A 235 -5.64 -38.73 12.52
CA ARG A 235 -4.68 -38.09 11.60
C ARG A 235 -3.33 -38.81 11.64
N ARG A 236 -2.97 -39.44 10.51
CA ARG A 236 -1.70 -40.12 10.25
C ARG A 236 -0.49 -39.27 10.68
N GLU A 237 0.24 -39.76 11.69
CA GLU A 237 1.66 -39.44 11.89
C GLU A 237 2.36 -39.66 10.55
N GLY A 238 2.89 -38.62 9.93
CA GLY A 238 3.46 -38.74 8.58
C GLY A 238 3.64 -37.42 7.84
N GLY A 239 3.00 -36.35 8.33
CA GLY A 239 3.50 -35.01 8.05
C GLY A 239 4.81 -34.84 8.81
N THR A 240 5.90 -34.52 8.10
CA THR A 240 7.20 -34.17 8.69
C THR A 240 7.05 -32.84 9.43
N SER A 241 6.39 -32.88 10.59
CA SER A 241 6.45 -31.82 11.57
C SER A 241 7.92 -31.68 11.93
N LEU A 242 8.52 -30.53 11.64
CA LEU A 242 9.81 -30.16 12.19
C LEU A 242 9.62 -30.11 13.71
N SER A 243 9.82 -31.26 14.35
CA SER A 243 9.67 -31.43 15.77
C SER A 243 10.82 -30.64 16.42
N GLY A 244 10.46 -29.54 17.05
CA GLY A 244 11.35 -28.76 17.91
C GLY A 244 10.92 -28.89 19.36
N ARG A 245 11.77 -28.47 20.29
CA ARG A 245 11.42 -28.37 21.71
C ARG A 245 10.27 -27.38 21.90
N GLY A 246 9.25 -27.73 22.69
CA GLY A 246 8.08 -26.90 22.92
C GLY A 246 7.26 -27.36 24.14
N SER A 247 6.01 -26.88 24.24
CA SER A 247 5.12 -27.17 25.38
C SER A 247 3.99 -28.16 25.04
N GLY A 248 4.11 -28.92 23.95
CA GLY A 248 3.10 -29.92 23.55
C GLY A 248 3.20 -31.20 24.37
N ASP A 249 2.18 -32.06 24.36
CA ASP A 249 2.13 -33.20 25.29
C ASP A 249 3.02 -34.39 24.87
N GLU A 250 3.42 -34.43 23.60
CA GLU A 250 4.32 -35.44 23.05
C GLU A 250 5.75 -35.32 23.59
N THR A 251 6.43 -36.45 23.75
CA THR A 251 7.82 -36.48 24.25
C THR A 251 8.79 -36.25 23.09
N TYR A 252 9.52 -35.14 23.13
CA TYR A 252 10.59 -34.82 22.17
C TYR A 252 11.88 -35.59 22.47
N GLY A 253 12.24 -35.66 23.75
CA GLY A 253 13.51 -36.23 24.18
C GLY A 253 13.64 -36.28 25.69
N LEU A 254 14.72 -36.90 26.15
CA LEU A 254 15.09 -36.98 27.56
C LEU A 254 16.46 -36.33 27.74
N ARG A 255 16.61 -35.46 28.73
CA ARG A 255 17.91 -34.88 29.09
C ARG A 255 18.13 -34.82 30.60
N PRO A 256 19.38 -34.68 31.08
CA PRO A 256 19.64 -34.38 32.48
C PRO A 256 18.98 -33.06 32.90
N MET A 257 18.41 -33.05 34.10
CA MET A 257 17.86 -31.85 34.74
C MET A 257 18.98 -30.84 35.00
N ARG A 258 18.67 -29.56 34.82
CA ARG A 258 19.54 -28.42 35.11
C ARG A 258 18.85 -27.50 36.12
N ASP A 259 19.65 -26.69 36.80
CA ASP A 259 19.14 -25.67 37.71
C ASP A 259 18.24 -24.68 36.96
N GLY A 260 16.99 -24.55 37.40
CA GLY A 260 15.97 -23.71 36.77
C GLY A 260 14.94 -24.44 35.90
N ASP A 261 15.06 -25.76 35.72
CA ASP A 261 14.05 -26.56 35.01
C ASP A 261 12.79 -26.82 35.88
N ASP A 262 11.61 -26.89 35.25
CA ASP A 262 10.34 -27.14 35.95
C ASP A 262 10.28 -28.59 36.50
N PRO A 263 10.11 -28.78 37.82
CA PRO A 263 10.00 -30.11 38.43
C PRO A 263 8.82 -30.96 37.90
N ARG A 264 7.80 -30.34 37.29
CA ARG A 264 6.65 -31.04 36.69
C ARG A 264 7.03 -31.88 35.48
N ASP A 265 8.19 -31.62 34.89
CA ASP A 265 8.66 -32.29 33.69
C ASP A 265 9.63 -33.42 34.01
N ILE A 266 9.83 -33.76 35.29
CA ILE A 266 10.68 -34.87 35.71
C ILE A 266 10.07 -36.20 35.27
N TYR A 267 10.84 -36.96 34.50
CA TYR A 267 10.49 -38.31 34.11
C TYR A 267 10.97 -39.30 35.19
N TRP A 268 10.14 -39.46 36.23
CA TRP A 268 10.46 -40.25 37.43
C TRP A 268 10.92 -41.67 37.11
N LYS A 269 10.31 -42.33 36.12
CA LYS A 269 10.61 -43.72 35.76
C LYS A 269 12.06 -43.95 35.26
N LYS A 270 12.69 -42.98 34.58
CA LYS A 270 14.12 -43.09 34.20
C LYS A 270 15.06 -42.49 35.24
N SER A 271 14.56 -41.62 36.10
CA SER A 271 15.37 -40.96 37.13
C SER A 271 15.82 -41.95 38.22
N THR A 272 14.97 -42.92 38.58
CA THR A 272 15.29 -43.97 39.57
C THR A 272 16.34 -44.99 39.10
N MET A 273 16.60 -45.09 37.79
CA MET A 273 17.54 -46.08 37.25
C MET A 273 18.97 -45.57 37.09
N ARG A 274 19.20 -44.25 37.15
CA ARG A 274 20.48 -43.62 36.79
C ARG A 274 21.07 -42.71 37.87
N ASP A 275 20.44 -42.66 39.04
CA ASP A 275 20.82 -41.78 40.16
C ASP A 275 20.99 -40.30 39.73
N GLN A 276 20.28 -39.92 38.66
CA GLN A 276 20.29 -38.59 38.05
C GLN A 276 18.86 -38.24 37.61
N LEU A 277 18.42 -37.03 37.95
CA LEU A 277 17.09 -36.54 37.54
C LEU A 277 17.07 -36.29 36.03
N VAL A 278 16.13 -36.95 35.35
CA VAL A 278 15.94 -36.84 33.90
C VAL A 278 14.67 -36.04 33.63
N LEU A 279 14.80 -34.97 32.85
CA LEU A 279 13.68 -34.14 32.40
C LEU A 279 13.13 -34.66 31.07
N ARG A 280 11.80 -34.72 30.96
CA ARG A 280 11.04 -34.94 29.73
C ARG A 280 10.99 -33.64 28.94
N GLU A 281 11.72 -33.57 27.84
CA GLU A 281 11.54 -32.48 26.88
C GLU A 281 10.27 -32.72 26.08
N ARG A 282 9.35 -31.77 26.14
CA ARG A 282 8.11 -31.79 25.37
C ARG A 282 8.36 -31.35 23.92
N ALA A 283 7.68 -31.99 22.99
CA ALA A 283 7.70 -31.62 21.58
C ALA A 283 6.80 -30.40 21.36
N ARG A 284 7.15 -29.58 20.38
CA ARG A 284 6.27 -28.50 19.92
C ARG A 284 5.11 -29.13 19.17
N GLU A 285 3.90 -28.95 19.70
CA GLU A 285 2.68 -29.34 19.00
C GLU A 285 2.57 -28.53 17.70
N THR A 286 2.92 -29.17 16.60
CA THR A 286 2.94 -28.56 15.27
C THR A 286 1.85 -29.25 14.47
N ARG A 287 0.72 -28.57 14.29
CA ARG A 287 -0.29 -29.03 13.33
C ARG A 287 0.32 -28.97 11.93
N PRO A 288 0.16 -30.01 11.11
CA PRO A 288 0.68 -29.98 9.75
C PRO A 288 -0.02 -28.86 8.97
N ASP A 289 0.78 -28.10 8.21
CA ASP A 289 0.26 -26.98 7.43
C ASP A 289 -0.69 -27.49 6.35
N VAL A 290 -1.87 -26.86 6.25
CA VAL A 290 -2.79 -27.05 5.13
C VAL A 290 -2.21 -26.33 3.93
N GLN A 291 -1.79 -27.09 2.91
CA GLN A 291 -1.32 -26.50 1.66
C GLN A 291 -2.49 -26.31 0.69
N ILE A 292 -2.67 -25.08 0.20
CA ILE A 292 -3.66 -24.75 -0.83
C ILE A 292 -2.90 -24.28 -2.07
N LEU A 293 -3.01 -25.03 -3.16
CA LEU A 293 -2.44 -24.66 -4.44
C LEU A 293 -3.45 -23.81 -5.24
N ILE A 294 -2.99 -22.68 -5.78
CA ILE A 294 -3.76 -21.87 -6.72
C ILE A 294 -3.04 -21.86 -8.06
N ASP A 295 -3.79 -22.18 -9.12
CA ASP A 295 -3.27 -22.04 -10.48
C ASP A 295 -3.40 -20.60 -10.94
N ASN A 296 -2.26 -19.94 -11.17
CA ASN A 296 -2.18 -18.58 -11.69
C ASN A 296 -1.74 -18.51 -13.16
N VAL A 297 -1.62 -19.65 -13.85
CA VAL A 297 -1.25 -19.67 -15.27
C VAL A 297 -2.50 -19.54 -16.13
N ARG A 298 -2.49 -18.57 -17.05
CA ARG A 298 -3.52 -18.45 -18.09
C ARG A 298 -3.05 -19.20 -19.33
N MET A 299 -3.75 -20.28 -19.66
CA MET A 299 -3.55 -21.03 -20.91
C MET A 299 -3.92 -20.17 -22.13
N LYS A 300 -3.25 -20.37 -23.28
CA LYS A 300 -3.51 -19.59 -24.50
C LYS A 300 -4.93 -19.73 -25.05
N GLU A 301 -5.57 -20.88 -24.83
CA GLU A 301 -6.96 -21.16 -25.22
C GLU A 301 -7.98 -20.65 -24.19
N ALA A 302 -7.52 -20.01 -23.11
CA ALA A 302 -8.39 -19.51 -22.07
C ALA A 302 -9.21 -18.32 -22.61
N GLY A 303 -10.50 -18.56 -22.86
CA GLY A 303 -11.43 -17.52 -23.28
C GLY A 303 -11.72 -16.47 -22.20
N GLU A 304 -12.62 -15.54 -22.51
CA GLU A 304 -12.98 -14.41 -21.63
C GLU A 304 -13.50 -14.84 -20.24
N ALA A 305 -13.97 -16.07 -20.08
CA ALA A 305 -14.43 -16.66 -18.82
C ALA A 305 -13.30 -16.96 -17.81
N PHE A 306 -12.03 -16.90 -18.22
CA PHE A 306 -10.90 -17.15 -17.33
C PHE A 306 -10.82 -16.11 -16.20
N ALA A 307 -10.93 -14.81 -16.53
CA ALA A 307 -10.85 -13.75 -15.53
C ALA A 307 -11.87 -13.91 -14.38
N PRO A 308 -13.19 -14.05 -14.62
CA PRO A 308 -14.15 -14.23 -13.54
C PRO A 308 -14.00 -15.55 -12.79
N SER A 309 -13.58 -16.64 -13.45
CA SER A 309 -13.33 -17.92 -12.78
C SER A 309 -12.09 -17.87 -11.88
N PHE A 310 -11.04 -17.15 -12.30
CA PHE A 310 -9.85 -16.89 -11.50
C PHE A 310 -10.18 -16.05 -10.25
N GLU A 311 -10.98 -14.98 -10.39
CA GLU A 311 -11.48 -14.21 -9.25
C GLU A 311 -12.25 -15.09 -8.25
N LYS A 312 -13.10 -16.00 -8.75
CA LYS A 312 -13.87 -16.93 -7.92
C LYS A 312 -12.95 -17.89 -7.16
N ARG A 313 -11.93 -18.45 -7.81
CA ARG A 313 -10.92 -19.30 -7.17
C ARG A 313 -10.16 -18.54 -6.07
N ILE A 314 -9.77 -17.30 -6.33
CA ILE A 314 -9.10 -16.47 -5.32
C ILE A 314 -9.98 -16.22 -4.11
N ARG A 315 -11.27 -15.91 -4.33
CA ARG A 315 -12.26 -15.77 -3.25
C ARG A 315 -12.40 -17.05 -2.44
N GLU A 316 -12.43 -18.22 -3.09
CA GLU A 316 -12.51 -19.51 -2.41
C GLU A 316 -11.26 -19.80 -1.56
N VAL A 317 -10.07 -19.62 -2.14
CA VAL A 317 -8.78 -19.82 -1.44
C VAL A 317 -8.66 -18.86 -0.25
N ALA A 318 -9.03 -17.59 -0.43
CA ALA A 318 -9.06 -16.61 0.65
C ALA A 318 -10.00 -17.05 1.79
N SER A 319 -11.20 -17.51 1.44
CA SER A 319 -12.23 -17.93 2.40
C SER A 319 -11.80 -19.18 3.20
N ARG A 320 -11.26 -20.19 2.52
CA ARG A 320 -10.74 -21.41 3.17
C ARG A 320 -9.52 -21.12 4.03
N SER A 321 -8.59 -20.27 3.57
CA SER A 321 -7.41 -19.88 4.34
C SER A 321 -7.79 -19.20 5.65
N VAL A 322 -8.73 -18.25 5.60
CA VAL A 322 -9.23 -17.59 6.83
C VAL A 322 -9.94 -18.57 7.75
N ALA A 323 -10.72 -19.52 7.23
CA ALA A 323 -11.39 -20.53 8.03
C ALA A 323 -10.38 -21.45 8.75
N HIS A 324 -9.34 -21.92 8.06
CA HIS A 324 -8.30 -22.78 8.63
C HIS A 324 -7.48 -22.06 9.71
N ILE A 325 -7.09 -20.80 9.46
CA ILE A 325 -6.36 -19.99 10.44
C ILE A 325 -7.21 -19.73 11.69
N LYS A 326 -8.51 -19.45 11.53
CA LYS A 326 -9.43 -19.29 12.66
C LYS A 326 -9.56 -20.58 13.49
N ARG A 327 -9.49 -21.76 12.86
CA ARG A 327 -9.46 -23.07 13.53
C ARG A 327 -8.13 -23.36 14.25
N GLY A 328 -7.08 -22.60 13.94
CA GLY A 328 -5.74 -22.74 14.51
C GLY A 328 -4.78 -23.57 13.66
N ASP A 329 -5.12 -23.84 12.40
CA ASP A 329 -4.23 -24.53 11.47
C ASP A 329 -3.23 -23.54 10.86
N GLY A 330 -2.01 -24.00 10.59
CA GLY A 330 -1.10 -23.30 9.68
C GLY A 330 -1.57 -23.52 8.23
N VAL A 331 -1.51 -22.49 7.41
CA VAL A 331 -1.91 -22.51 6.01
C VAL A 331 -0.78 -22.02 5.15
N VAL A 332 -0.46 -22.77 4.09
CA VAL A 332 0.49 -22.34 3.06
C VAL A 332 -0.25 -22.27 1.74
N VAL A 333 -0.38 -21.06 1.18
CA VAL A 333 -0.87 -20.86 -0.18
C VAL A 333 0.32 -20.88 -1.11
N ALA A 334 0.28 -21.73 -2.13
CA ALA A 334 1.30 -21.84 -3.17
C ALA A 334 0.69 -21.58 -4.54
N THR A 335 1.43 -20.94 -5.44
CA THR A 335 1.02 -20.79 -6.84
C THR A 335 1.70 -21.83 -7.73
N THR A 336 1.15 -22.05 -8.92
CA THR A 336 1.82 -22.85 -9.97
C THR A 336 3.10 -22.17 -10.48
N SER A 337 3.21 -20.83 -10.37
CA SER A 337 4.46 -20.07 -10.62
C SER A 337 5.56 -20.30 -9.58
N GLY A 338 5.29 -21.00 -8.47
CA GLY A 338 6.28 -21.30 -7.42
C GLY A 338 6.31 -20.32 -6.24
N ASP A 339 5.49 -19.25 -6.27
CA ASP A 339 5.37 -18.32 -5.15
C ASP A 339 4.61 -18.97 -4.00
N ARG A 340 5.04 -18.71 -2.76
CA ARG A 340 4.41 -19.29 -1.57
C ARG A 340 4.28 -18.26 -0.46
N VAL A 341 3.17 -18.32 0.27
CA VAL A 341 2.92 -17.51 1.46
C VAL A 341 2.34 -18.39 2.56
N ARG A 342 2.79 -18.17 3.80
CA ARG A 342 2.29 -18.86 4.99
C ARG A 342 1.50 -17.90 5.88
N GLY A 343 0.46 -18.41 6.51
CA GLY A 343 -0.26 -17.73 7.59
C GLY A 343 -0.72 -18.75 8.62
N ASP A 344 -0.73 -18.36 9.88
CA ASP A 344 -1.19 -19.17 11.01
C ASP A 344 -1.85 -18.26 12.05
N LYS A 345 -2.17 -18.78 13.24
CA LYS A 345 -2.82 -17.99 14.30
C LYS A 345 -1.94 -16.85 14.84
N SER A 346 -0.61 -16.98 14.78
CA SER A 346 0.33 -15.97 15.25
C SER A 346 0.55 -14.85 14.24
N ILE A 347 0.64 -15.20 12.96
CA ILE A 347 0.85 -14.27 11.84
C ILE A 347 -0.48 -13.62 11.41
N GLY A 348 -1.58 -14.36 11.53
CA GLY A 348 -2.89 -14.00 11.00
C GLY A 348 -3.04 -14.25 9.51
N SER A 349 -4.20 -13.88 8.97
CA SER A 349 -4.55 -14.08 7.56
C SER A 349 -4.13 -12.94 6.63
N ASP A 350 -3.62 -11.81 7.17
CA ASP A 350 -3.29 -10.63 6.37
C ASP A 350 -2.27 -10.91 5.26
N PRO A 351 -1.15 -11.62 5.51
CA PRO A 351 -0.17 -11.88 4.46
C PRO A 351 -0.72 -12.72 3.31
N ILE A 352 -1.53 -13.73 3.60
CA ILE A 352 -2.20 -14.55 2.58
C ILE A 352 -3.20 -13.70 1.79
N LEU A 353 -4.04 -12.92 2.46
CA LEU A 353 -5.03 -12.09 1.78
C LEU A 353 -4.35 -11.00 0.94
N ARG A 354 -3.24 -10.43 1.40
CA ARG A 354 -2.45 -9.44 0.67
C ARG A 354 -1.76 -10.07 -0.55
N PHE A 355 -1.20 -11.26 -0.38
CA PHE A 355 -0.63 -12.04 -1.48
C PHE A 355 -1.69 -12.30 -2.56
N LEU A 356 -2.86 -12.83 -2.17
CA LEU A 356 -3.98 -13.06 -3.09
C LEU A 356 -4.53 -11.77 -3.72
N ALA A 357 -4.49 -10.64 -2.99
CA ALA A 357 -4.90 -9.35 -3.52
C ALA A 357 -3.99 -8.87 -4.67
N LEU A 358 -2.69 -9.15 -4.59
CA LEU A 358 -1.68 -8.73 -5.56
C LEU A 358 -1.33 -9.82 -6.59
N LEU A 359 -1.91 -11.01 -6.46
CA LEU A 359 -1.67 -12.11 -7.38
C LEU A 359 -2.38 -11.84 -8.70
N ASP A 360 -1.61 -11.60 -9.75
CA ASP A 360 -2.10 -11.52 -11.13
C ASP A 360 -1.94 -12.86 -11.84
N ALA A 361 -2.75 -13.08 -12.88
CA ALA A 361 -2.59 -14.22 -13.75
C ALA A 361 -1.36 -14.01 -14.65
N VAL A 362 -0.51 -15.02 -14.74
CA VAL A 362 0.65 -15.04 -15.63
C VAL A 362 0.23 -15.76 -16.89
N ASP A 363 0.39 -15.13 -18.05
CA ASP A 363 0.17 -15.82 -19.31
C ASP A 363 1.21 -16.94 -19.45
N GLU A 364 0.76 -18.12 -19.91
CA GLU A 364 1.65 -19.24 -20.16
C GLU A 364 2.82 -18.74 -21.04
N PRO A 365 4.08 -18.85 -20.56
CA PRO A 365 5.21 -18.44 -21.36
C PRO A 365 5.10 -19.22 -22.67
N ALA A 366 5.13 -18.50 -23.80
CA ALA A 366 5.19 -19.17 -25.08
C ALA A 366 6.35 -20.16 -24.99
N ALA A 367 6.03 -21.46 -25.04
CA ALA A 367 7.05 -22.49 -25.14
C ALA A 367 8.06 -22.01 -26.19
N PRO A 368 9.39 -22.10 -25.94
CA PRO A 368 10.33 -21.95 -27.03
C PRO A 368 9.82 -22.89 -28.11
N VAL A 369 9.59 -22.37 -29.32
CA VAL A 369 9.27 -23.21 -30.47
C VAL A 369 10.35 -24.28 -30.46
N ALA A 370 9.99 -25.50 -30.07
CA ALA A 370 10.86 -26.64 -30.19
C ALA A 370 11.08 -26.74 -31.70
N GLN A 371 12.22 -26.20 -32.13
CA GLN A 371 12.77 -26.49 -33.43
C GLN A 371 12.76 -28.01 -33.49
N PRO A 372 12.00 -28.63 -34.43
CA PRO A 372 11.84 -30.08 -34.42
C PRO A 372 13.23 -30.67 -34.44
N ASP A 373 13.56 -31.30 -33.31
CA ASP A 373 14.85 -31.90 -33.07
C ASP A 373 15.07 -32.84 -34.26
N ARG A 374 16.19 -32.65 -34.96
CA ARG A 374 16.63 -33.59 -35.97
C ARG A 374 16.59 -34.95 -35.28
N LEU A 375 15.68 -35.81 -35.72
CA LEU A 375 15.69 -37.23 -35.36
C LEU A 375 17.15 -37.70 -35.36
N PRO A 376 17.65 -38.30 -34.27
CA PRO A 376 18.96 -38.91 -34.30
C PRO A 376 18.93 -39.90 -35.47
N ARG A 377 19.81 -39.69 -36.46
CA ARG A 377 19.97 -40.65 -37.56
C ARG A 377 20.18 -42.03 -36.91
N PRO A 378 19.49 -43.09 -37.36
CA PRO A 378 19.78 -44.42 -36.87
C PRO A 378 21.27 -44.68 -37.07
N SER A 379 21.94 -45.10 -35.99
CA SER A 379 23.33 -45.53 -36.00
C SER A 379 23.52 -46.54 -37.14
N ALA A 380 24.47 -46.26 -38.03
CA ALA A 380 24.86 -47.18 -39.09
C ALA A 380 25.18 -48.56 -38.47
N PRO A 381 24.77 -49.67 -39.12
CA PRO A 381 25.10 -51.01 -38.65
C PRO A 381 26.63 -51.19 -38.57
N PRO A 382 27.13 -52.00 -37.62
CA PRO A 382 28.57 -52.26 -37.49
C PRO A 382 29.13 -52.78 -38.81
N ALA A 383 30.24 -52.18 -39.24
CA ALA A 383 30.95 -52.54 -40.46
C ALA A 383 31.32 -54.04 -40.44
N ALA A 384 30.97 -54.73 -41.52
CA ALA A 384 31.38 -56.10 -41.77
C ALA A 384 32.92 -56.22 -41.75
N PRO A 385 33.48 -57.36 -41.27
CA PRO A 385 34.92 -57.58 -41.27
C PRO A 385 35.50 -57.52 -42.68
N PRO A 386 36.76 -57.08 -42.83
CA PRO A 386 37.37 -56.85 -44.14
C PRO A 386 37.44 -58.15 -44.96
N PRO A 387 37.20 -58.09 -46.28
CA PRO A 387 37.36 -59.24 -47.15
C PRO A 387 38.82 -59.69 -47.17
N ALA A 388 39.01 -61.00 -47.08
CA ALA A 388 40.30 -61.67 -47.16
C ALA A 388 41.02 -61.32 -48.46
N VAL A 389 42.30 -60.96 -48.33
CA VAL A 389 43.24 -60.71 -49.42
C VAL A 389 43.36 -61.97 -50.29
N PRO A 390 43.11 -61.91 -51.61
CA PRO A 390 43.42 -63.03 -52.49
C PRO A 390 44.94 -63.16 -52.62
N THR A 391 45.45 -64.29 -52.15
CA THR A 391 46.82 -64.76 -52.36
C THR A 391 47.14 -64.85 -53.85
N ALA A 392 48.22 -64.18 -54.26
CA ALA A 392 48.82 -64.37 -55.58
C ALA A 392 49.31 -65.82 -55.75
N PRO A 393 49.01 -66.51 -56.87
CA PRO A 393 49.62 -67.78 -57.18
C PRO A 393 51.08 -67.57 -57.60
N ARG A 394 52.00 -68.18 -56.86
CA ARG A 394 53.41 -68.28 -57.19
C ARG A 394 53.59 -69.25 -58.37
N ALA A 395 54.47 -68.85 -59.29
CA ALA A 395 54.72 -69.44 -60.58
C ALA A 395 55.16 -70.92 -60.61
N ALA A 396 54.97 -71.48 -61.82
CA ALA A 396 55.79 -72.47 -62.53
C ALA A 396 55.48 -73.97 -62.31
N ARG A 397 54.90 -74.62 -63.33
CA ARG A 397 55.64 -75.44 -64.30
C ARG A 397 54.75 -76.00 -65.43
N SER A 398 55.25 -75.80 -66.64
CA SER A 398 55.05 -76.50 -67.92
C SER A 398 54.60 -77.97 -67.88
N VAL A 399 53.69 -78.35 -68.78
CA VAL A 399 53.85 -79.45 -69.78
C VAL A 399 53.11 -79.05 -71.06
N SER A 400 53.74 -79.35 -72.20
CA SER A 400 53.40 -79.04 -73.60
C SER A 400 52.06 -79.54 -74.12
#